data_AF-A0A6M0C6C5-F1
#
_entry.id   AF-A0A6M0C6C5-F1
#
_cell.length_a   1.000
_cell.length_b   1.000
_cell.length_c   1.000
_cell.angle_alpha   90.00
_cell.angle_beta   90.00
_cell.angle_gamma   90.00
#
_symmetry.space_group_name_H-M   'P 1'
#
loop_
_entity.id
_entity.type
_entity.pdbx_description
1 polymer ?
#
loop_
_entity_poly.entity_id
_entity_poly.type
_entity_poly.pdbx_seq_one_letter_code
_entity_poly.pdbx_strand_id
1 'polypeptide(L)'
;MTKTISKEDILLEKLRTLTTPQQEEVLDFIEFLQSKNEKKLEAKTEEKPKMSAHEAAKQWAGCVESGVGDLSYNKKYLDGPFE
;
A
#
# COMPACT_ATOMS: atom_id res chain seq x y z
N MET A 1 5.67 48.31 -6.10
CA MET A 1 4.51 47.42 -5.87
C MET A 1 5.03 46.00 -5.77
N THR A 2 4.97 45.36 -4.59
CA THR A 2 5.44 43.98 -4.39
C THR A 2 4.35 43.01 -4.82
N LYS A 3 4.56 42.33 -5.95
CA LYS A 3 3.67 41.28 -6.43
C LYS A 3 3.77 40.11 -5.45
N THR A 4 2.69 39.81 -4.73
CA THR A 4 2.61 38.63 -3.86
C THR A 4 2.61 37.40 -4.76
N ILE A 5 3.78 36.77 -4.92
CA ILE A 5 3.90 35.57 -5.75
C ILE A 5 3.20 34.43 -4.99
N SER A 6 2.21 33.80 -5.63
CA SER A 6 1.52 32.66 -5.04
C SER A 6 2.45 31.45 -4.98
N LYS A 7 2.22 30.52 -4.05
CA LYS A 7 3.02 29.29 -3.99
C LYS A 7 2.85 28.45 -5.25
N GLU A 8 1.69 28.53 -5.90
CA GLU A 8 1.42 27.87 -7.18
C GLU A 8 2.36 28.38 -8.28
N ASP A 9 2.57 29.70 -8.37
CA ASP A 9 3.47 30.30 -9.36
C ASP A 9 4.91 29.81 -9.19
N ILE A 10 5.40 29.74 -7.94
CA ILE A 10 6.76 29.26 -7.63
C ILE A 10 6.92 27.78 -8.00
N LEU A 11 5.90 26.96 -7.74
CA LEU A 11 5.91 25.55 -8.09
C LEU A 11 5.92 25.35 -9.61
N LEU A 12 5.11 26.13 -10.34
CA LEU A 12 5.08 26.12 -11.81
C LEU A 12 6.42 26.53 -12.42
N GLU A 13 7.06 27.57 -11.89
CA GLU A 13 8.39 27.97 -12.36
C GLU A 13 9.42 26.87 -12.13
N LYS A 14 9.44 26.25 -10.95
CA LYS A 14 10.37 25.13 -10.66
C LYS A 14 10.10 23.92 -11.55
N LEU A 15 8.84 23.55 -11.76
CA LEU A 15 8.46 22.41 -12.61
C LEU A 15 8.93 22.61 -14.06
N ARG A 16 8.85 23.83 -14.59
CA ARG A 16 9.33 24.16 -15.94
C ARG A 16 10.84 24.04 -16.11
N THR A 17 11.62 24.11 -15.03
CA THR A 17 13.09 23.93 -15.09
C THR A 17 13.53 22.47 -15.08
N LEU A 18 12.63 21.53 -14.80
CA LEU A 18 12.93 20.11 -14.73
C LEU A 18 12.90 19.45 -16.10
N THR A 19 13.65 18.36 -16.23
CA THR A 19 13.59 17.49 -17.42
C THR A 19 12.29 16.68 -17.42
N THR A 20 11.88 16.18 -18.60
CA THR A 20 10.65 15.36 -18.73
C THR A 20 10.60 14.19 -17.73
N PRO A 21 11.66 13.39 -17.52
CA PRO A 21 11.62 12.31 -16.52
C PRO A 21 11.40 12.80 -15.09
N GLN A 22 11.96 13.95 -14.73
CA GLN A 22 11.77 14.54 -13.41
C GLN A 22 10.37 15.12 -13.23
N GLN A 23 9.72 15.58 -14.31
CA GLN A 23 8.33 16.03 -14.25
C GLN A 23 7.38 14.86 -13.98
N GLU A 24 7.62 13.69 -14.58
CA GLU A 24 6.89 12.46 -14.26
C GLU A 24 7.05 12.06 -12.79
N GLU A 25 8.28 12.11 -12.26
CA GLU A 25 8.52 11.83 -10.83
C GLU A 25 7.76 12.80 -9.89
N VAL A 26 7.60 14.06 -10.30
CA VAL A 26 6.78 15.04 -9.56
C VAL A 26 5.30 14.67 -9.62
N LEU A 27 4.80 14.18 -10.75
CA LEU A 27 3.42 13.70 -10.88
C LEU A 27 3.19 12.48 -9.97
N ASP A 28 4.08 11.49 -10.02
CA ASP A 28 4.04 10.31 -9.15
C ASP A 28 3.99 10.71 -7.66
N PHE A 29 4.79 11.72 -7.28
CA PHE A 29 4.79 12.22 -5.91
C PHE A 29 3.47 12.92 -5.52
N ILE A 30 2.86 13.68 -6.44
CA ILE A 30 1.56 14.31 -6.20
C ILE A 30 0.47 13.24 -6.03
N GLU A 31 0.45 12.22 -6.88
CA GLU A 31 -0.47 11.08 -6.76
C GLU A 31 -0.28 10.34 -5.43
N PHE A 32 0.98 10.11 -5.03
CA PHE A 32 1.29 9.54 -3.73
C PHE A 32 0.71 10.37 -2.57
N LEU A 33 0.84 11.69 -2.61
CA LEU A 33 0.27 12.57 -1.59
C LEU A 33 -1.26 12.53 -1.57
N GLN A 34 -1.91 12.44 -2.73
CA GLN A 34 -3.37 12.31 -2.84
C GLN A 34 -3.86 10.98 -2.27
N SER A 35 -3.21 9.86 -2.62
CA SER A 35 -3.56 8.53 -2.11
C SER A 35 -3.44 8.42 -0.58
N LYS A 36 -2.51 9.16 0.03
CA LYS A 36 -2.40 9.25 1.50
C LYS A 36 -3.61 9.92 2.14
N ASN A 37 -4.20 10.91 1.49
CA ASN A 37 -5.38 11.60 2.00
C ASN A 37 -6.63 10.72 1.87
N GLU A 38 -6.74 9.95 0.78
CA GLU A 38 -7.81 8.97 0.58
C GLU A 38 -7.76 7.86 1.65
N LYS A 39 -6.58 7.26 1.86
CA LYS A 39 -6.40 6.27 2.95
C LYS A 39 -6.71 6.81 4.34
N LYS A 40 -6.47 8.12 4.57
CA LYS A 40 -6.79 8.77 5.85
C LYS A 40 -8.29 9.02 6.02
N LEU A 41 -9.03 9.20 4.92
CA LEU A 41 -10.50 9.28 4.92
C LEU A 41 -11.13 7.89 5.13
N GLU A 42 -10.60 6.86 4.48
CA GLU A 42 -11.02 5.46 4.67
C GLU A 42 -10.75 4.97 6.09
N ALA A 43 -9.56 5.24 6.65
CA ALA A 43 -9.21 4.90 8.03
C ALA A 43 -10.04 5.64 9.09
N LYS A 44 -10.64 6.79 8.74
CA LYS A 44 -11.60 7.49 9.61
C LYS A 44 -13.00 6.89 9.57
N THR A 45 -13.34 6.17 8.50
CA THR A 45 -14.67 5.58 8.30
C THR A 45 -14.74 4.17 8.89
N GLU A 46 -13.60 3.47 8.98
CA GLU A 46 -13.49 2.20 9.69
C GLU A 46 -12.81 2.38 11.06
N GLU A 47 -13.53 2.93 12.04
CA GLU A 47 -13.25 2.61 13.45
C GLU A 47 -13.61 1.15 13.71
N LYS A 48 -12.93 0.21 13.06
CA LYS A 48 -12.89 -1.17 13.55
C LYS A 48 -12.17 -1.11 14.91
N PRO A 49 -12.69 -1.81 15.93
CA PRO A 49 -12.05 -1.83 17.24
C PRO A 49 -10.59 -2.20 17.07
N LYS A 50 -9.69 -1.48 17.77
CA LYS A 50 -8.23 -1.70 17.71
C LYS A 50 -7.92 -3.11 18.21
N MET A 51 -8.00 -4.07 17.30
CA MET A 51 -7.72 -5.47 17.58
C MET A 51 -6.20 -5.66 17.49
N SER A 52 -5.61 -6.26 18.52
CA SER A 52 -4.19 -6.60 18.47
C SER A 52 -3.95 -7.67 17.39
N ALA A 53 -2.75 -7.68 16.78
CA ALA A 53 -2.38 -8.72 15.81
C ALA A 53 -2.56 -10.14 16.38
N HIS A 54 -2.30 -10.31 17.68
CA HIS A 54 -2.54 -11.56 18.40
C HIS A 54 -4.02 -11.95 18.43
N GLU A 55 -4.91 -11.00 18.68
CA GLU A 55 -6.35 -11.26 18.72
C GLU A 55 -6.94 -11.52 17.33
N ALA A 56 -6.42 -10.85 16.30
CA ALA A 56 -6.74 -11.15 14.91
C ALA A 56 -6.24 -12.55 14.49
N ALA A 57 -5.12 -13.02 15.04
CA ALA A 57 -4.58 -14.34 14.76
C ALA A 57 -5.34 -15.48 15.46
N LYS A 58 -6.05 -15.21 16.56
CA LYS A 58 -6.83 -16.24 17.29
C LYS A 58 -7.89 -16.91 16.41
N GLN A 59 -8.51 -16.20 15.48
CA GLN A 59 -9.52 -16.78 14.59
C GLN A 59 -8.95 -17.88 13.66
N TRP A 60 -7.63 -17.90 13.49
CA TRP A 60 -6.92 -18.87 12.66
C TRP A 60 -6.23 -19.98 13.48
N ALA A 61 -6.31 -19.91 14.81
CA ALA A 61 -5.81 -20.95 15.69
C ALA A 61 -6.62 -22.23 15.45
N GLY A 62 -5.96 -23.30 14.98
CA GLY A 62 -6.61 -24.57 14.60
C GLY A 62 -6.96 -24.70 13.12
N CYS A 63 -6.83 -23.65 12.29
CA CYS A 63 -7.03 -23.76 10.84
C CYS A 63 -5.92 -24.55 10.11
N VAL A 64 -4.86 -24.95 10.82
CA VAL A 64 -3.76 -25.79 10.30
C VAL A 64 -4.05 -27.28 10.52
N GLU A 65 -5.25 -27.65 10.95
CA GLU A 65 -5.63 -29.06 11.12
C GLU A 65 -6.45 -29.54 9.92
N SER A 66 -5.87 -29.48 8.72
CA SER A 66 -6.49 -30.03 7.50
C SER A 66 -6.54 -31.58 7.50
N GLY A 67 -6.38 -32.22 8.66
CA GLY A 67 -6.27 -33.68 8.82
C GLY A 67 -5.01 -34.31 8.24
N VAL A 68 -4.27 -33.59 7.39
CA VAL A 68 -2.97 -34.02 6.86
C VAL A 68 -1.88 -33.39 7.73
N GLY A 69 -1.67 -33.98 8.91
CA GLY A 69 -0.67 -33.50 9.89
C GLY A 69 0.78 -33.52 9.39
N ASP A 70 1.01 -34.11 8.22
CA ASP A 70 2.30 -34.13 7.55
C ASP A 70 2.10 -34.29 6.03
N LEU A 71 2.48 -33.27 5.26
CA LEU A 71 2.46 -33.31 3.79
C LEU A 71 3.44 -34.37 3.23
N SER A 72 4.34 -34.93 4.05
CA SER A 72 5.28 -35.98 3.65
C SER A 72 4.63 -37.35 3.44
N TYR A 73 3.41 -37.58 3.95
CA TYR A 73 2.73 -38.88 3.82
C TYR A 73 2.31 -39.22 2.38
N ASN A 74 2.24 -38.22 1.50
CA ASN A 74 1.96 -38.46 0.09
C ASN A 74 2.86 -37.60 -0.79
N LYS A 75 4.01 -38.18 -1.14
CA LYS A 75 5.07 -37.56 -1.96
C LYS A 75 4.56 -36.98 -3.28
N LYS A 76 3.42 -37.47 -3.80
CA LYS A 76 2.76 -36.93 -5.00
C LYS A 76 2.34 -35.47 -4.88
N TYR A 77 2.17 -34.93 -3.67
CA TYR A 77 1.89 -33.51 -3.46
C TYR A 77 3.13 -32.62 -3.52
N LEU A 78 4.34 -33.21 -3.49
CA LEU A 78 5.62 -32.50 -3.65
C LEU A 78 6.07 -32.47 -5.11
N ASP A 79 5.51 -33.34 -5.93
CA ASP A 79 5.61 -33.25 -7.38
C ASP A 79 4.71 -32.07 -7.80
N GLY A 80 5.31 -30.88 -7.88
CA GLY A 80 4.63 -29.67 -8.36
C GLY A 80 3.97 -29.88 -9.73
N PRO A 81 3.08 -28.97 -10.17
CA PRO A 81 2.43 -29.13 -11.47
C PRO A 81 3.48 -29.27 -12.57
N PHE A 82 3.46 -30.42 -13.25
CA PHE A 82 4.34 -30.76 -14.37
C PHE A 82 4.30 -29.66 -15.45
N GLU A 83 5.49 -29.21 -15.91
CA GLU A 83 5.65 -28.52 -17.20
C GLU A 83 5.43 -29.49 -18.37
#